data_AF-A0A2W5P2B8-F1
#
_entry.id   AF-A0A2W5P2B8-F1
#
_cell.length_a   1.000
_cell.length_b   1.000
_cell.length_c   1.000
_cell.angle_alpha   90.00
_cell.angle_beta   90.00
_cell.angle_gamma   90.00
#
_symmetry.space_group_name_H-M   'P 1'
#
loop_
_entity.id
_entity.type
_entity.pdbx_description
1 polymer ?
#
loop_
_entity_poly.entity_id
_entity_poly.type
_entity_poly.pdbx_seq_one_letter_code
_entity_poly.pdbx_strand_id
1 'polypeptide(L)'
;WLGARLGVTGTVLATEGGSALGIVALLLCPLGLAWVLLPLLGAMLNGTSSVLYGTVPELAPRGSTERAFAIFYTGVIASGALSPVLYGLLGDRVGIQLATCATVLTALAILPLALTLRPRLARAAAA
;
A
#
# COMPACT_ATOMS: atom_id res chain seq x y z
N TRP A 1 13.87 7.94 2.26
CA TRP A 1 13.78 9.25 2.95
C TRP A 1 12.64 9.30 3.95
N LEU A 2 11.37 9.06 3.54
CA LEU A 2 10.22 9.07 4.46
C LEU A 2 10.36 8.02 5.58
N GLY A 3 10.72 6.77 5.23
CA GLY A 3 11.00 5.71 6.20
C GLY A 3 12.11 6.02 7.21
N ALA A 4 13.10 6.82 6.81
CA ALA A 4 14.17 7.25 7.71
C ALA A 4 13.72 8.32 8.72
N ARG A 5 12.62 9.04 8.44
CA ARG A 5 12.07 10.09 9.31
C ARG A 5 10.86 9.64 10.12
N LEU A 6 9.99 8.81 9.54
CA LEU A 6 8.72 8.37 10.13
C LEU A 6 8.73 6.89 10.57
N GLY A 7 9.82 6.17 10.29
CA GLY A 7 9.87 4.72 10.45
C GLY A 7 8.97 3.98 9.46
N VAL A 8 8.98 2.64 9.58
CA VAL A 8 8.22 1.77 8.69
C VAL A 8 6.72 2.01 8.82
N THR A 9 6.19 1.84 10.04
CA THR A 9 4.75 1.96 10.30
C THR A 9 4.23 3.37 10.00
N GLY A 10 4.98 4.43 10.37
CA GLY A 10 4.56 5.81 10.09
C GLY A 10 4.49 6.12 8.60
N THR A 11 5.43 5.58 7.81
CA THR A 11 5.40 5.74 6.35
C THR A 11 4.20 5.03 5.74
N VAL A 12 3.94 3.78 6.14
CA VAL A 12 2.78 3.01 5.64
C VAL A 12 1.47 3.72 5.98
N LEU A 13 1.30 4.19 7.22
CA LEU A 13 0.10 4.93 7.61
C LEU A 13 -0.11 6.21 6.80
N ALA A 14 0.95 6.99 6.58
CA ALA A 14 0.87 8.25 5.84
C ALA A 14 0.52 8.02 4.37
N THR A 15 1.14 7.02 3.74
CA THR A 15 1.02 6.77 2.29
C THR A 15 -0.26 6.01 1.95
N GLU A 16 -0.66 5.01 2.73
CA GLU A 16 -1.94 4.30 2.54
C GLU A 16 -3.12 5.18 2.94
N GLY A 17 -3.02 5.91 4.05
CA GLY A 17 -4.03 6.89 4.46
C GLY A 17 -4.16 8.03 3.45
N GLY A 18 -3.04 8.54 2.95
CA GLY A 18 -3.00 9.55 1.88
C GLY A 18 -3.61 9.03 0.58
N SER A 19 -3.37 7.76 0.21
CA SER A 19 -3.95 7.13 -0.97
C SER A 19 -5.46 6.97 -0.83
N ALA A 20 -5.94 6.47 0.31
CA ALA A 20 -7.36 6.35 0.59
C ALA A 20 -8.07 7.72 0.51
N LEU A 21 -7.52 8.74 1.18
CA LEU A 21 -8.06 10.11 1.13
C LEU A 21 -8.01 10.71 -0.28
N GLY A 22 -6.91 10.49 -1.01
CA GLY A 22 -6.74 10.97 -2.37
C GLY A 22 -7.74 10.37 -3.35
N ILE A 23 -7.98 9.05 -3.28
CA ILE A 23 -8.98 8.37 -4.10
C ILE A 23 -10.39 8.88 -3.77
N VAL A 24 -10.75 9.02 -2.50
CA VAL A 24 -12.04 9.60 -2.08
C VAL A 24 -12.18 11.03 -2.60
N ALA A 25 -11.13 11.85 -2.48
CA ALA A 25 -11.15 13.22 -2.99
C ALA A 25 -11.38 13.25 -4.52
N LEU A 26 -10.73 12.37 -5.28
CA LEU A 26 -10.94 12.27 -6.73
C LEU A 26 -12.37 11.89 -7.10
N LEU A 27 -13.03 11.03 -6.32
CA LEU A 27 -14.43 10.64 -6.56
C LEU A 27 -15.41 11.80 -6.32
N LEU A 28 -15.07 12.73 -5.44
CA LEU A 28 -15.95 13.83 -5.03
C LEU A 28 -15.65 15.15 -5.76
N CYS A 29 -14.44 15.32 -6.30
CA CYS A 29 -13.99 16.57 -6.88
C CYS A 29 -14.30 16.67 -8.38
N PRO A 30 -14.53 17.90 -8.90
CA PRO A 30 -14.64 18.13 -10.33
C PRO A 30 -13.28 17.90 -11.04
N LEU A 31 -13.33 17.60 -12.33
CA LEU A 31 -12.18 17.22 -13.15
C LEU A 31 -10.98 18.18 -13.04
N GLY A 32 -11.23 19.50 -12.99
CA GLY A 32 -10.16 20.49 -12.87
C GLY A 32 -9.33 20.32 -11.59
N LEU A 33 -9.98 20.03 -10.46
CA LEU A 33 -9.29 19.77 -9.20
C LEU A 33 -8.66 18.38 -9.17
N ALA A 34 -9.28 17.40 -9.85
CA ALA A 34 -8.72 16.05 -9.99
C ALA A 34 -7.31 16.07 -10.62
N TRP A 35 -7.09 16.88 -11.65
CA TRP A 35 -5.76 17.04 -12.28
C TRP A 35 -4.67 17.50 -11.30
N VAL A 36 -5.01 18.38 -10.35
CA VAL A 36 -4.08 18.85 -9.33
C VAL A 36 -3.81 17.79 -8.27
N LEU A 37 -4.81 16.97 -7.95
CA LEU A 37 -4.72 15.90 -6.95
C LEU A 37 -4.00 14.66 -7.47
N LEU A 38 -4.07 14.37 -8.77
CA LEU A 38 -3.46 13.16 -9.37
C LEU A 38 -1.95 13.02 -9.11
N PRO A 39 -1.11 14.05 -9.24
CA PRO A 39 0.31 13.96 -8.87
C PRO A 39 0.52 13.62 -7.40
N LEU A 40 -0.28 14.21 -6.50
CA LEU A 40 -0.20 13.94 -5.07
C LEU A 40 -0.60 12.49 -4.77
N LEU A 41 -1.71 12.02 -5.36
CA LEU A 41 -2.14 10.64 -5.22
C LEU A 41 -1.08 9.67 -5.77
N GLY A 42 -0.51 9.96 -6.94
CA GLY A 42 0.58 9.18 -7.52
C GLY A 42 1.79 9.08 -6.59
N ALA A 43 2.16 10.18 -5.92
CA ALA A 43 3.22 10.16 -4.92
C ALA A 43 2.88 9.28 -3.71
N MET A 44 1.63 9.32 -3.21
CA MET A 44 1.19 8.48 -2.09
C MET A 44 1.20 7.00 -2.46
N LEU A 45 0.70 6.64 -3.64
CA LEU A 45 0.66 5.26 -4.15
C LEU A 45 2.07 4.64 -4.30
N ASN A 46 3.09 5.47 -4.55
CA ASN A 46 4.48 5.00 -4.71
C ASN A 46 5.30 5.05 -3.41
N GLY A 47 4.77 5.63 -2.32
CA GLY A 47 5.55 5.93 -1.13
C GLY A 47 5.87 4.73 -0.23
N THR A 48 5.05 3.66 -0.27
CA THR A 48 5.18 2.48 0.61
C THR A 48 6.30 1.53 0.22
N SER A 49 6.49 1.27 -1.06
CA SER A 49 7.31 0.17 -1.58
C SER A 49 8.75 0.20 -1.04
N SER A 50 9.40 1.36 -1.06
CA SER A 50 10.80 1.52 -0.63
C SER A 50 11.05 1.09 0.83
N VAL A 51 10.06 1.29 1.70
CA VAL A 51 10.14 0.97 3.11
C VAL A 51 9.85 -0.51 3.35
N LEU A 52 8.86 -1.06 2.65
CA LEU A 52 8.53 -2.48 2.75
C LEU A 52 9.67 -3.38 2.27
N TYR A 53 10.33 -3.03 1.16
CA TYR A 53 11.51 -3.76 0.68
C TYR A 53 12.64 -3.79 1.72
N GLY A 54 12.85 -2.68 2.43
CA GLY A 54 13.86 -2.59 3.50
C GLY A 54 13.58 -3.55 4.67
N THR A 55 12.31 -3.87 4.94
CA THR A 55 11.93 -4.77 6.04
C THR A 55 12.07 -6.25 5.73
N VAL A 56 12.11 -6.63 4.45
CA VAL A 56 12.21 -8.04 4.04
C VAL A 56 13.45 -8.75 4.62
N PRO A 57 14.68 -8.21 4.48
CA PRO A 57 15.86 -8.84 5.08
C PRO A 57 15.85 -8.80 6.61
N GLU A 58 15.30 -7.74 7.23
CA GLU A 58 15.20 -7.62 8.69
C GLU A 58 14.29 -8.69 9.29
N LEU A 59 13.25 -9.09 8.57
CA LEU A 59 12.30 -10.12 8.98
C LEU A 59 12.73 -11.54 8.58
N ALA A 60 13.77 -11.69 7.76
CA ALA A 60 14.21 -12.99 7.28
C ALA A 60 14.95 -13.76 8.37
N PRO A 61 14.60 -15.05 8.62
CA PRO A 61 15.45 -15.93 9.42
C PRO A 61 16.87 -16.00 8.87
N ARG A 62 17.88 -16.10 9.75
CA ARG A 62 19.30 -16.12 9.37
C ARG A 62 19.57 -17.05 8.19
N GLY A 63 20.17 -16.51 7.12
CA GLY A 63 20.53 -17.24 5.91
C GLY A 63 19.39 -17.51 4.91
N SER A 64 18.20 -16.92 5.11
CA SER A 64 17.02 -17.15 4.24
C SER A 64 16.48 -15.91 3.55
N THR A 65 17.28 -14.84 3.48
CA THR A 65 16.92 -13.56 2.85
C THR A 65 16.43 -13.71 1.41
N GLU A 66 17.10 -14.55 0.60
CA GLU A 66 16.70 -14.81 -0.78
C GLU A 66 15.29 -15.42 -0.86
N ARG A 67 14.98 -16.39 0.03
CA ARG A 67 13.66 -16.99 0.10
C ARG A 67 12.60 -15.98 0.57
N ALA A 68 12.93 -15.12 1.53
CA ALA A 68 12.03 -14.07 1.99
C ALA A 68 11.69 -13.09 0.85
N PHE A 69 12.69 -12.68 0.06
CA PHE A 69 12.46 -11.87 -1.15
C PHE A 69 11.63 -12.61 -2.20
N ALA A 70 11.90 -13.89 -2.44
CA ALA A 70 11.12 -14.69 -3.38
C ALA A 70 9.64 -14.69 -3.00
N ILE A 71 9.31 -15.00 -1.74
CA ILE A 71 7.93 -14.99 -1.24
C ILE A 71 7.31 -13.60 -1.36
N PHE A 72 8.04 -12.55 -0.97
CA PHE A 72 7.58 -11.16 -1.03
C PHE A 72 7.21 -10.77 -2.48
N TYR A 73 8.14 -10.95 -3.42
CA TYR A 73 7.92 -10.56 -4.81
C TYR A 73 6.87 -11.42 -5.51
N THR A 74 6.81 -12.72 -5.23
CA THR A 74 5.72 -13.58 -5.75
C THR A 74 4.36 -13.06 -5.30
N GLY A 75 4.21 -12.71 -4.01
CA GLY A 75 2.97 -12.15 -3.49
C GLY A 75 2.59 -10.82 -4.15
N VAL A 76 3.55 -9.91 -4.31
CA VAL A 76 3.34 -8.61 -4.96
C VAL A 76 2.93 -8.77 -6.42
N ILE A 77 3.65 -9.58 -7.20
CA ILE A 77 3.35 -9.80 -8.62
C ILE A 77 2.01 -10.50 -8.79
N ALA A 78 1.73 -11.54 -8.00
CA ALA A 78 0.46 -12.25 -8.04
C ALA A 78 -0.71 -11.31 -7.71
N SER A 79 -0.57 -10.48 -6.68
CA SER A 79 -1.59 -9.49 -6.32
C SER A 79 -1.78 -8.44 -7.42
N GLY A 80 -0.68 -7.98 -8.05
CA GLY A 80 -0.73 -7.06 -9.19
C GLY A 80 -1.40 -7.65 -10.42
N ALA A 81 -1.23 -8.94 -10.68
CA ALA A 81 -1.90 -9.64 -11.78
C ALA A 81 -3.39 -9.90 -11.49
N LEU A 82 -3.75 -10.21 -10.24
CA LEU A 82 -5.13 -10.52 -9.85
C LEU A 82 -5.99 -9.26 -9.71
N SER A 83 -5.42 -8.16 -9.23
CA SER A 83 -6.20 -6.96 -8.88
C SER A 83 -7.02 -6.40 -10.05
N PRO A 84 -6.48 -6.18 -11.28
CA PRO A 84 -7.27 -5.67 -12.40
C PRO A 84 -8.44 -6.59 -12.78
N VAL A 85 -8.24 -7.91 -12.69
CA VAL A 85 -9.30 -8.89 -12.98
C VAL A 85 -10.40 -8.82 -11.93
N LEU A 86 -10.04 -8.82 -10.65
CA LEU A 86 -11.01 -8.78 -9.54
C LEU A 86 -11.78 -7.45 -9.52
N TYR A 87 -11.07 -6.32 -9.62
CA TYR A 87 -11.71 -5.00 -9.63
C TYR A 87 -12.45 -4.71 -10.94
N GLY A 88 -12.00 -5.25 -12.07
CA GLY A 88 -12.71 -5.17 -13.35
C GLY A 88 -14.05 -5.90 -13.27
N LEU A 89 -14.06 -7.15 -12.82
CA LEU A 89 -15.28 -7.93 -12.62
C LEU A 89 -16.22 -7.28 -11.59
N LEU A 90 -15.67 -6.68 -10.53
CA LEU A 90 -16.45 -5.91 -9.57
C LEU A 90 -17.09 -4.68 -10.25
N GLY A 91 -16.31 -3.94 -11.04
CA GLY A 91 -16.77 -2.79 -11.81
C GLY A 91 -17.89 -3.13 -12.80
N ASP A 92 -17.79 -4.26 -13.49
CA ASP A 92 -18.83 -4.73 -14.41
C ASP A 92 -20.16 -5.03 -13.69
N ARG A 93 -20.10 -5.46 -12.42
CA ARG A 93 -21.28 -5.85 -11.64
C ARG A 93 -21.93 -4.71 -10.87
N VAL A 94 -21.14 -3.85 -10.25
CA VAL A 94 -21.63 -2.79 -9.33
C VAL A 94 -21.31 -1.38 -9.80
N GLY A 95 -20.64 -1.22 -10.93
CA GLY A 95 -20.24 0.06 -11.50
C GLY A 95 -18.87 0.54 -11.02
N ILE A 96 -18.27 1.43 -11.82
CA ILE A 96 -16.90 1.91 -11.62
C ILE A 96 -16.71 2.66 -10.30
N GLN A 97 -17.72 3.41 -9.85
CA GLN A 97 -17.63 4.18 -8.60
C GLN A 97 -17.50 3.26 -7.38
N LEU A 98 -18.36 2.25 -7.26
CA LEU A 98 -18.32 1.29 -6.15
C LEU A 98 -17.07 0.39 -6.22
N ALA A 99 -16.63 0.00 -7.42
CA ALA A 99 -15.36 -0.71 -7.58
C ALA A 99 -14.16 0.15 -7.15
N THR A 100 -14.19 1.45 -7.41
CA THR A 100 -13.16 2.40 -6.93
C THR A 100 -13.23 2.57 -5.42
N CYS A 101 -14.42 2.63 -4.81
CA CYS A 101 -14.56 2.63 -3.35
C CYS A 101 -13.95 1.37 -2.71
N ALA A 102 -14.00 0.22 -3.37
CA ALA A 102 -13.40 -1.00 -2.85
C ALA A 102 -11.86 -0.89 -2.73
N THR A 103 -11.18 -0.15 -3.62
CA THR A 103 -9.74 0.08 -3.50
C THR A 103 -9.40 0.97 -2.30
N VAL A 104 -10.27 1.93 -1.95
CA VAL A 104 -10.18 2.71 -0.71
C VAL A 104 -10.25 1.79 0.50
N LEU A 105 -11.19 0.85 0.51
CA LEU A 105 -11.32 -0.12 1.60
C LEU A 105 -10.07 -1.00 1.74
N THR A 106 -9.46 -1.42 0.63
CA THR A 106 -8.19 -2.15 0.65
C THR A 106 -7.06 -1.31 1.24
N ALA A 107 -6.90 -0.05 0.83
CA ALA A 107 -5.90 0.85 1.40
C ALA A 107 -6.12 1.06 2.92
N LEU A 108 -7.38 1.26 3.34
CA LEU A 108 -7.73 1.41 4.75
C LEU A 108 -7.48 0.13 5.56
N ALA A 109 -7.70 -1.05 4.97
CA ALA A 109 -7.42 -2.33 5.63
C ALA A 109 -5.93 -2.55 5.92
N ILE A 110 -5.04 -1.90 5.18
CA ILE A 110 -3.59 -1.95 5.44
C ILE A 110 -3.24 -1.22 6.75
N LEU A 111 -3.97 -0.17 7.13
CA LEU A 111 -3.70 0.61 8.34
C LEU A 111 -3.74 -0.24 9.64
N PRO A 112 -4.82 -0.97 9.97
CA PRO A 112 -4.84 -1.83 11.15
C PRO A 112 -3.83 -2.99 11.04
N LEU A 113 -3.57 -3.52 9.84
CA LEU A 113 -2.53 -4.54 9.63
C LEU A 113 -1.13 -4.00 9.96
N ALA A 114 -0.80 -2.79 9.51
CA ALA A 114 0.47 -2.14 9.80
C ALA A 114 0.66 -1.86 11.30
N LEU A 115 -0.42 -1.45 11.98
CA LEU A 115 -0.41 -1.22 13.43
C LEU A 115 -0.22 -2.52 14.23
N THR A 116 -0.89 -3.61 13.84
CA THR A 116 -0.75 -4.91 14.50
C THR A 116 0.63 -5.55 14.28
N LEU A 117 1.27 -5.29 13.14
CA LEU A 117 2.62 -5.77 12.84
C LEU A 117 3.74 -4.90 13.43
N ARG A 118 3.47 -3.66 13.85
CA ARG A 118 4.44 -2.72 14.44
C ARG A 118 5.35 -3.34 15.51
N PRO A 119 4.86 -4.13 16.49
CA PRO A 119 5.73 -4.71 17.52
C PRO A 119 6.72 -5.74 16.99
N ARG A 120 6.38 -6.42 15.87
CA ARG A 120 7.26 -7.41 15.23
C ARG A 120 8.33 -6.72 14.39
N LEU A 121 7.97 -5.64 13.69
CA LEU A 121 8.90 -4.80 12.94
C LEU A 121 9.93 -4.13 13.86
N ALA A 122 9.48 -3.60 15.01
CA ALA A 122 10.39 -3.00 16.00
C ALA A 122 11.37 -4.01 16.61
N ARG A 123 10.95 -5.26 16.79
CA ARG A 123 11.83 -6.35 17.26
C ARG A 123 12.84 -6.78 16.20
N ALA A 124 12.41 -6.88 14.94
CA ALA A 124 13.27 -7.25 13.82
C ALA A 124 14.37 -6.21 13.58
N ALA A 125 14.04 -4.92 13.65
CA ALA A 125 15.02 -3.84 13.52
C ALA A 125 16.02 -3.73 14.69
N ALA A 126 15.74 -4.38 15.82
CA ALA A 126 16.60 -4.38 17.01
C ALA A 126 17.47 -5.65 17.14
N ALA A 127 17.30 -6.64 16.25
CA ALA A 127 17.99 -7.93 16.26
C ALA A 127 19.19 -7.94 15.29
#